data_AF-A0A973F7X3-F1
#
_entry.id   AF-A0A973F7X3-F1
#
_cell.length_a   1.000
_cell.length_b   1.000
_cell.length_c   1.000
_cell.angle_alpha   90.00
_cell.angle_beta   90.00
_cell.angle_gamma   90.00
#
_symmetry.space_group_name_H-M   'P 1'
#
loop_
_entity.id
_entity.type
_entity.pdbx_description
1 polymer ?
#
loop_
_entity_poly.entity_id
_entity_poly.type
_entity_poly.pdbx_seq_one_letter_code
_entity_poly.pdbx_strand_id
1 'polypeptide(L)'
;LCCQSCFLCCQQTEKDDWLIDSDSDRAGSTIHLRLSNTCHRTMNGIYDEFAEPEEYAFNKTRVPVRLARHEGEKLVSRSQAKMLVSRFEKFKTVILDFEKVEEIGQTFADEIFRVFALAHPAVTLIPVNVTEEVNQMIKRTLAVT
;
A
#
# COMPACT_ATOMS: atom_id res chain seq x y z
N LEU A 1 -25.68 14.49 -2.78
CA LEU A 1 -25.71 14.45 -4.25
C LEU A 1 -24.77 13.35 -4.69
N CYS A 2 -25.31 12.46 -5.51
CA CYS A 2 -24.80 11.13 -5.83
C CYS A 2 -23.40 11.20 -6.44
N CYS A 3 -22.46 10.39 -5.93
CA CYS A 3 -21.17 10.20 -6.58
C CYS A 3 -21.40 9.34 -7.83
N GLN A 4 -21.76 9.99 -8.93
CA GLN A 4 -21.62 9.42 -10.26
C GLN A 4 -20.13 9.29 -10.58
N SER A 5 -19.77 8.17 -11.19
CA SER A 5 -18.41 7.78 -11.61
C SER A 5 -17.55 7.11 -10.54
N CYS A 6 -18.08 6.04 -9.94
CA CYS A 6 -17.27 4.87 -9.65
C CYS A 6 -17.97 3.67 -10.33
N PHE A 7 -17.39 3.18 -11.42
CA PHE A 7 -17.84 1.97 -12.11
C PHE A 7 -17.40 0.75 -11.29
N LEU A 8 -18.03 0.56 -10.13
CA LEU A 8 -18.09 -0.71 -9.43
C LEU A 8 -19.58 -0.99 -9.29
N CYS A 9 -20.05 -2.05 -9.96
CA CYS A 9 -21.45 -2.38 -10.13
C CYS A 9 -22.20 -2.33 -8.80
N CYS A 10 -22.99 -1.27 -8.61
CA CYS A 10 -23.93 -1.16 -7.52
C CYS A 10 -25.26 -1.63 -8.08
N GLN A 11 -25.65 -2.88 -7.83
CA GLN A 11 -27.03 -3.28 -8.02
C GLN A 11 -27.64 -3.74 -6.70
N GLN A 12 -28.52 -2.85 -6.25
CA GLN A 12 -29.68 -3.11 -5.46
C GLN A 12 -30.42 -4.33 -6.02
N THR A 13 -30.82 -5.22 -5.14
CA THR A 13 -31.65 -6.40 -5.39
C THR A 13 -32.91 -6.05 -6.18
N GLU A 14 -32.94 -6.40 -7.46
CA GLU A 14 -34.10 -6.95 -8.14
C GLU A 14 -33.62 -8.09 -9.04
N LYS A 15 -34.41 -9.17 -9.10
CA LYS A 15 -34.15 -10.41 -9.84
C LYS A 15 -33.49 -10.17 -11.21
N ASP A 16 -32.29 -10.71 -11.42
CA ASP A 16 -31.94 -11.50 -12.61
C ASP A 16 -30.51 -12.04 -12.55
N ASP A 17 -30.41 -13.35 -12.83
CA ASP A 17 -29.37 -14.02 -13.63
C ASP A 17 -27.89 -13.67 -13.41
N TRP A 18 -27.40 -13.90 -12.19
CA TRP A 18 -26.00 -14.29 -12.04
C TRP A 18 -25.94 -15.75 -11.60
N LEU A 19 -25.86 -16.65 -12.58
CA LEU A 19 -25.21 -17.93 -12.38
C LEU A 19 -23.71 -17.63 -12.26
N ILE A 20 -23.23 -17.34 -11.04
CA ILE A 20 -21.83 -17.64 -10.74
C ILE A 20 -21.76 -19.15 -10.76
N ASP A 21 -21.26 -19.68 -11.86
CA ASP A 21 -20.94 -21.09 -11.99
C ASP A 21 -19.87 -21.38 -10.93
N SER A 22 -20.31 -21.89 -9.78
CA SER A 22 -19.40 -22.41 -8.79
C SER A 22 -18.94 -23.74 -9.35
N ASP A 23 -17.88 -23.71 -10.14
CA ASP A 23 -17.16 -24.90 -10.59
C ASP A 23 -16.46 -25.51 -9.37
N SER A 24 -17.27 -26.11 -8.51
CA SER A 24 -16.86 -26.74 -7.27
C SER A 24 -16.40 -28.15 -7.59
N ASP A 25 -15.10 -28.31 -7.85
CA ASP A 25 -14.32 -29.50 -7.47
C ASP A 25 -12.84 -29.42 -7.85
N ARG A 26 -12.22 -28.23 -7.72
CA ARG A 26 -10.75 -28.12 -7.74
C ARG A 26 -10.25 -27.72 -6.37
N ALA A 27 -9.37 -28.55 -5.79
CA ALA A 27 -8.64 -28.21 -4.58
C ALA A 27 -7.86 -26.91 -4.83
N GLY A 28 -8.28 -25.83 -4.17
CA GLY A 28 -7.74 -24.50 -4.33
C GLY A 28 -8.08 -23.61 -3.14
N SER A 29 -7.53 -22.40 -3.12
CA SER A 29 -7.80 -21.42 -2.06
C SER A 29 -8.82 -20.38 -2.55
N THR A 30 -9.96 -20.30 -1.88
CA THR A 30 -10.97 -19.27 -2.15
C THR A 30 -10.77 -18.08 -1.21
N ILE A 31 -10.65 -16.87 -1.79
CA ILE A 31 -10.53 -15.62 -1.03
C ILE A 31 -11.86 -14.86 -1.17
N HIS A 32 -12.47 -14.51 -0.04
CA HIS A 32 -13.65 -13.65 0.01
C HIS A 32 -13.28 -12.26 0.52
N LEU A 33 -13.68 -11.21 -0.20
CA LEU A 33 -13.59 -9.82 0.23
C LEU A 33 -14.99 -9.28 0.51
N ARG A 34 -15.23 -8.80 1.72
CA ARG A 34 -16.48 -8.09 2.09
C ARG A 34 -16.13 -6.67 2.50
N LEU A 35 -16.72 -5.68 1.83
CA LEU A 35 -16.55 -4.26 2.12
C LEU A 35 -17.82 -3.71 2.79
N SER A 36 -17.66 -2.77 3.72
CA SER A 36 -18.79 -2.04 4.31
C SER A 36 -19.17 -0.84 3.44
N ASN A 37 -20.46 -0.59 3.25
CA ASN A 37 -20.95 0.59 2.53
C ASN A 37 -21.05 1.85 3.42
N THR A 38 -20.80 1.74 4.72
CA THR A 38 -20.77 2.88 5.64
C THR A 38 -19.33 3.41 5.75
N CYS A 39 -19.07 4.56 5.13
CA CYS A 39 -17.78 5.24 5.21
C CYS A 39 -17.97 6.68 5.72
N HIS A 40 -17.27 7.03 6.80
CA HIS A 40 -17.26 8.41 7.34
C HIS A 40 -16.36 9.36 6.54
N ARG A 41 -15.59 8.85 5.58
CA ARG A 41 -14.69 9.67 4.76
C ARG A 41 -15.50 10.41 3.70
N THR A 42 -15.26 11.71 3.55
CA THR A 42 -15.87 12.52 2.49
C THR A 42 -15.02 12.40 1.22
N MET A 43 -15.68 12.48 0.05
CA MET A 43 -14.96 12.46 -1.24
C MET A 43 -13.91 13.57 -1.31
N ASN A 44 -14.24 14.78 -0.85
CA ASN A 44 -13.31 15.91 -0.83
C ASN A 44 -12.07 15.59 0.02
N GLY A 45 -12.23 15.00 1.21
CA GLY A 45 -11.10 14.62 2.05
C GLY A 45 -10.19 13.56 1.41
N ILE A 46 -10.74 12.64 0.62
CA ILE A 46 -9.94 11.67 -0.15
C ILE A 46 -9.16 12.35 -1.27
N TYR A 47 -9.78 13.27 -1.99
CA TYR A 47 -9.09 14.05 -3.02
C TYR A 47 -7.95 14.87 -2.42
N ASP A 48 -8.20 15.60 -1.33
CA ASP A 48 -7.18 16.42 -0.69
C ASP A 48 -6.01 15.59 -0.14
N GLU A 49 -6.26 14.35 0.30
CA GLU A 49 -5.21 13.49 0.87
C GLU A 49 -4.32 12.85 -0.21
N PHE A 50 -4.91 12.42 -1.34
CA PHE A 50 -4.26 11.53 -2.31
C PHE A 50 -4.10 12.11 -3.73
N ALA A 51 -4.77 13.21 -4.07
CA ALA A 51 -4.55 13.93 -5.32
C ALA A 51 -3.56 15.08 -5.11
N GLU A 52 -2.67 15.28 -6.07
CA GLU A 52 -1.80 16.47 -6.08
C GLU A 52 -2.61 17.68 -6.60
N PRO A 53 -2.47 18.88 -5.98
CA PRO A 53 -3.29 20.06 -6.30
C PRO A 53 -3.28 20.47 -7.78
N GLU A 54 -2.20 20.13 -8.49
CA GLU A 54 -1.92 20.60 -9.85
C GLU A 54 -2.23 19.54 -10.92
N GLU A 55 -2.37 18.26 -10.56
CA GLU A 55 -2.47 17.18 -11.54
C GLU A 55 -3.77 16.36 -11.51
N TYR A 56 -4.65 16.52 -10.52
CA TYR A 56 -5.88 15.71 -10.37
C TYR A 56 -5.67 14.18 -10.53
N ALA A 57 -4.43 13.73 -10.37
CA ALA A 57 -4.02 12.34 -10.53
C ALA A 57 -3.71 11.77 -9.14
N PHE A 58 -4.23 10.57 -8.87
CA PHE A 58 -4.00 9.82 -7.63
C PHE A 58 -2.59 9.24 -7.60
N ASN A 59 -1.60 10.13 -7.55
CA ASN A 59 -0.18 9.81 -7.64
C ASN A 59 0.47 9.63 -6.27
N LYS A 60 -0.31 9.75 -5.19
CA LYS A 60 0.13 9.60 -3.81
C LYS A 60 -0.52 8.37 -3.18
N THR A 61 0.25 7.61 -2.42
CA THR A 61 -0.25 6.46 -1.66
C THR A 61 0.37 6.39 -0.27
N ARG A 62 -0.35 5.81 0.69
CA ARG A 62 0.12 5.55 2.05
C ARG A 62 0.11 4.05 2.30
N VAL A 63 1.28 3.47 2.54
CA VAL A 63 1.48 2.04 2.66
C VAL A 63 1.94 1.70 4.09
N PRO A 64 1.10 1.02 4.89
CA PRO A 64 1.49 0.54 6.21
C PRO A 64 2.55 -0.57 6.08
N VAL A 65 3.77 -0.28 6.53
CA VAL A 65 4.92 -1.18 6.40
C VAL A 65 4.72 -2.47 7.19
N ARG A 66 3.94 -2.43 8.28
CA ARG A 66 3.59 -3.62 9.08
C ARG A 66 2.93 -4.74 8.27
N LEU A 67 2.31 -4.43 7.13
CA LEU A 67 1.69 -5.43 6.25
C LEU A 67 2.71 -6.27 5.47
N ALA A 68 3.98 -5.86 5.43
CA ALA A 68 5.06 -6.67 4.87
C ALA A 68 5.52 -7.79 5.82
N ARG A 69 5.04 -7.80 7.07
CA ARG A 69 5.30 -8.89 8.02
C ARG A 69 4.48 -10.10 7.63
N HIS A 70 5.12 -11.26 7.57
CA HIS A 70 4.44 -12.55 7.45
C HIS A 70 4.46 -13.22 8.83
N GLU A 71 3.31 -13.72 9.32
CA GLU A 71 3.22 -14.61 10.50
C GLU A 71 3.95 -14.14 11.78
N GLY A 72 4.08 -12.83 11.99
CA GLY A 72 4.75 -12.26 13.17
C GLY A 72 6.25 -12.02 13.01
N GLU A 73 6.83 -12.37 11.86
CA GLU A 73 8.25 -12.14 11.56
C GLU A 73 8.64 -10.65 11.64
N LYS A 74 9.93 -10.44 11.94
CA LYS A 74 10.58 -9.12 11.89
C LYS A 74 10.78 -8.71 10.43
N LEU A 75 10.77 -7.40 10.16
CA LEU A 75 11.00 -6.82 8.84
C LEU A 75 12.50 -6.79 8.52
N VAL A 76 13.09 -7.96 8.32
CA VAL A 76 14.53 -8.11 8.09
C VAL A 76 14.88 -8.47 6.66
N SER A 77 13.99 -9.16 5.94
CA SER A 77 14.35 -9.77 4.66
C SER A 77 14.25 -8.81 3.47
N ARG A 78 15.16 -8.97 2.51
CA ARG A 78 15.11 -8.33 1.21
C ARG A 78 13.87 -8.74 0.40
N SER A 79 13.40 -9.98 0.54
CA SER A 79 12.19 -10.44 -0.18
C SER A 79 10.93 -9.71 0.30
N GLN A 80 10.83 -9.43 1.60
CA GLN A 80 9.74 -8.63 2.19
C GLN A 80 9.77 -7.20 1.63
N ALA A 81 10.95 -6.59 1.55
CA ALA A 81 11.12 -5.27 0.94
C ALA A 81 10.73 -5.25 -0.53
N LYS A 82 11.20 -6.21 -1.33
CA LYS A 82 10.83 -6.34 -2.76
C LYS A 82 9.32 -6.48 -2.97
N MET A 83 8.68 -7.30 -2.13
CA MET A 83 7.23 -7.47 -2.18
C MET A 83 6.52 -6.16 -1.88
N LEU A 84 6.98 -5.42 -0.86
CA LEU A 84 6.40 -4.13 -0.47
C LEU A 84 6.51 -3.09 -1.60
N VAL A 85 7.68 -2.95 -2.23
CA VAL A 85 7.93 -1.91 -3.24
C VAL A 85 7.40 -2.25 -4.64
N SER A 86 6.97 -3.49 -4.89
CA SER A 86 6.56 -4.00 -6.22
C SER A 86 5.47 -3.20 -6.96
N ARG A 87 4.75 -2.32 -6.25
CA ARG A 87 3.69 -1.47 -6.83
C ARG A 87 3.97 0.03 -6.74
N PHE A 88 5.12 0.42 -6.21
CA PHE A 88 5.42 1.83 -5.94
C PHE A 88 5.67 2.63 -7.21
N GLU A 89 6.13 1.98 -8.28
CA GLU A 89 6.39 2.60 -9.60
C GLU A 89 5.17 3.32 -10.21
N LYS A 90 3.96 2.96 -9.76
CA LYS A 90 2.71 3.59 -10.23
C LYS A 90 2.39 4.91 -9.53
N PHE A 91 3.17 5.30 -8.52
CA PHE A 91 2.94 6.47 -7.69
C PHE A 91 4.15 7.40 -7.75
N LYS A 92 3.90 8.72 -7.77
CA LYS A 92 4.97 9.72 -7.63
C LYS A 92 5.43 9.85 -6.18
N THR A 93 4.50 9.73 -5.23
CA THR A 93 4.79 9.91 -3.80
C THR A 93 4.27 8.71 -3.02
N VAL A 94 5.15 8.04 -2.29
CA VAL A 94 4.81 6.89 -1.44
C VAL A 94 5.15 7.22 0.01
N ILE A 95 4.11 7.30 0.85
CA ILE A 95 4.25 7.43 2.29
C ILE A 95 4.38 6.03 2.89
N LEU A 96 5.54 5.75 3.46
CA LEU A 96 5.81 4.51 4.20
C LEU A 96 5.46 4.72 5.67
N ASP A 97 4.37 4.10 6.10
CA ASP A 97 3.87 4.23 7.47
C ASP A 97 4.42 3.12 8.37
N PHE A 98 5.33 3.49 9.28
CA PHE A 98 5.98 2.59 10.23
C PHE A 98 5.21 2.45 11.56
N GLU A 99 3.96 2.88 11.63
CA GLU A 99 3.13 2.70 12.83
C GLU A 99 3.10 1.21 13.26
N LYS A 100 3.50 0.95 14.52
CA LYS A 100 3.64 -0.39 15.12
C LYS A 100 4.77 -1.25 14.50
N VAL A 101 5.80 -0.61 13.96
CA VAL A 101 7.06 -1.23 13.56
C VAL A 101 8.15 -0.78 14.52
N GLU A 102 8.64 -1.68 15.36
CA GLU A 102 9.68 -1.38 16.35
C GLU A 102 11.07 -1.24 15.71
N GLU A 103 11.40 -2.16 14.80
CA GLU A 103 12.70 -2.22 14.13
C GLU A 103 12.59 -2.78 12.70
N ILE A 104 13.59 -2.46 11.88
CA ILE A 104 13.78 -3.03 10.54
C ILE A 104 15.23 -3.49 10.38
N GLY A 105 15.44 -4.55 9.59
CA GLY A 105 16.77 -5.06 9.28
C GLY A 105 17.47 -4.23 8.21
N GLN A 106 18.81 -4.29 8.22
CA GLN A 106 19.65 -3.56 7.26
C GLN A 106 19.30 -3.92 5.81
N THR A 107 19.16 -5.20 5.48
CA THR A 107 18.81 -5.66 4.13
C THR A 107 17.43 -5.20 3.67
N PHE A 108 16.49 -5.01 4.60
CA PHE A 108 15.17 -4.46 4.30
C PHE A 108 15.26 -2.96 4.00
N ALA A 109 15.93 -2.20 4.86
CA ALA A 109 16.13 -0.76 4.68
C ALA A 109 16.92 -0.47 3.39
N ASP A 110 17.98 -1.23 3.14
CA ASP A 110 18.83 -1.15 1.96
C ASP A 110 18.06 -1.30 0.66
N GLU A 111 17.18 -2.29 0.59
CA GLU A 111 16.39 -2.53 -0.61
C GLU A 111 15.43 -1.38 -0.92
N ILE A 112 14.81 -0.78 0.11
CA ILE A 112 13.81 0.29 -0.06
C ILE A 112 14.49 1.64 -0.33
N PHE A 113 15.36 2.06 0.59
CA PHE A 113 15.87 3.43 0.62
C PHE A 113 17.11 3.64 -0.25
N ARG A 114 17.76 2.56 -0.71
CA ARG A 114 18.90 2.64 -1.62
C ARG A 114 18.60 1.98 -2.96
N VAL A 115 18.34 0.68 -3.00
CA VAL A 115 18.19 -0.05 -4.28
C VAL A 115 16.98 0.45 -5.07
N PHE A 116 15.80 0.48 -4.46
CA PHE A 116 14.59 0.94 -5.12
C PHE A 116 14.66 2.44 -5.45
N ALA A 117 15.10 3.27 -4.50
CA ALA A 117 15.23 4.72 -4.73
C ALA A 117 16.18 5.06 -5.89
N LEU A 118 17.30 4.34 -6.03
CA LEU A 118 18.22 4.51 -7.16
C LEU A 118 17.62 4.01 -8.49
N ALA A 119 16.85 2.92 -8.46
CA ALA A 119 16.19 2.39 -9.65
C ALA A 119 15.03 3.28 -10.13
N HIS A 120 14.36 3.97 -9.21
CA HIS A 120 13.16 4.78 -9.48
C HIS A 120 13.28 6.20 -8.90
N PRO A 121 14.16 7.05 -9.46
CA PRO A 121 14.39 8.40 -8.92
C PRO A 121 13.18 9.33 -9.05
N ALA A 122 12.19 8.99 -9.88
CA ALA A 122 10.94 9.72 -10.01
C ALA A 122 9.95 9.46 -8.85
N VAL A 123 10.20 8.44 -8.02
CA VAL A 123 9.33 8.07 -6.89
C VAL A 123 9.92 8.64 -5.60
N THR A 124 9.17 9.51 -4.94
CA THR A 124 9.54 10.07 -3.64
C THR A 124 9.05 9.16 -2.52
N LEU A 125 9.98 8.62 -1.73
CA LEU A 125 9.68 7.81 -0.55
C LEU A 125 9.71 8.67 0.73
N ILE A 126 8.62 8.68 1.49
CA ILE A 126 8.49 9.47 2.71
C ILE A 126 8.21 8.54 3.89
N PRO A 127 9.19 8.28 4.78
CA PRO A 127 8.95 7.52 6.00
C PRO A 127 8.21 8.36 7.04
N VAL A 128 7.12 7.83 7.62
CA VAL A 128 6.34 8.47 8.69
C VAL A 128 6.10 7.50 9.85
N ASN A 129 5.79 8.02 11.04
CA ASN A 129 5.57 7.22 12.27
C ASN A 129 6.72 6.26 12.59
N VAL A 130 7.97 6.68 12.34
CA VAL A 130 9.18 5.90 12.60
C VAL A 130 9.54 5.92 14.08
N THR A 131 10.04 4.78 14.59
CA THR A 131 10.76 4.71 15.87
C THR A 131 12.19 5.21 15.71
N GLU A 132 12.88 5.42 16.83
CA GLU A 132 14.28 5.86 16.81
C GLU A 132 15.19 4.79 16.17
N GLU A 133 14.93 3.52 16.46
CA GLU A 133 15.65 2.38 15.89
C GLU A 133 15.49 2.31 14.36
N VAL A 134 14.26 2.50 13.86
CA VAL A 134 13.96 2.55 12.42
C VAL A 134 14.65 3.75 11.78
N ASN A 135 14.55 4.93 12.39
CA ASN A 135 15.17 6.15 11.87
C ASN A 135 16.70 6.02 11.77
N GLN A 136 17.34 5.46 12.80
CA GLN A 136 18.78 5.19 12.78
C GLN A 136 19.15 4.21 11.67
N MET A 137 18.36 3.15 11.46
CA MET A 137 18.63 2.19 10.38
C MET A 137 18.53 2.86 9.00
N ILE A 138 17.50 3.67 8.76
CA ILE A 138 17.33 4.42 7.50
C ILE A 138 18.52 5.34 7.27
N LYS A 139 18.92 6.14 8.28
CA LYS A 139 20.08 7.04 8.18
C LYS A 139 21.37 6.29 7.88
N ARG A 140 21.59 5.15 8.54
CA ARG A 140 22.78 4.30 8.29
C ARG A 140 22.80 3.80 6.85
N THR A 141 21.68 3.33 6.32
CA THR A 141 21.59 2.89 4.93
C THR A 141 21.92 4.00 3.94
N LEU A 142 21.46 5.23 4.19
CA LEU A 142 21.73 6.37 3.30
C LEU A 142 23.16 6.92 3.43
N ALA A 143 23.77 6.81 4.62
CA ALA A 143 25.12 7.30 4.90
C ALA A 143 26.25 6.43 4.34
N VAL A 144 25.98 5.18 3.95
CA VAL A 144 26.97 4.25 3.38
C VAL A 144 27.23 4.54 1.88
N THR A 145 27.14 5.81 1.48
CA THR A 145 27.40 6.31 0.12
C THR A 145 28.77 6.99 0.09
#